data_AF-A0AAN9EWN0-F1
#
_entry.id   AF-A0AAN9EWN0-F1
#
_cell.length_a   1.000
_cell.length_b   1.000
_cell.length_c   1.000
_cell.angle_alpha   90.00
_cell.angle_beta   90.00
_cell.angle_gamma   90.00
#
_symmetry.space_group_name_H-M   'P 1'
#
loop_
_entity.id
_entity.type
_entity.pdbx_description
1 polymer ?
#
loop_
_entity_poly.entity_id
_entity_poly.type
_entity_poly.pdbx_seq_one_letter_code
_entity_poly.pdbx_strand_id
1 'polypeptide(L)'
;MAMASQPHLIDQSDFEAIASPHGCISICGYGSLLSEKSARSTFPDLTNFRIAKLTGFRRLFSVVGNFFFTHPVANIKTEEIAALSVEPCEDETIIVSVFEIKKTEIPAFIKREREYRFLAVVPESLDGKPFTNPAVLCASSTDDEFFQFKCNEGREKYFQQYGEYKIHKIWRDDALPCRVYLRHCVLAAKRLGDEVYKNFLDHTFLADRKTSIRQYFEKVGSNLIMEAEPPESLKTRYGG
;
A
#
# COMPACT_ATOMS: atom_id res chain seq x y z
N MET A 1 14.05 -10.97 -20.10
CA MET A 1 12.74 -11.17 -20.75
C MET A 1 11.90 -10.01 -20.26
N ALA A 2 11.53 -9.05 -21.11
CA ALA A 2 10.73 -7.91 -20.64
C ALA A 2 9.41 -8.45 -20.07
N MET A 3 9.05 -8.06 -18.85
CA MET A 3 7.73 -8.42 -18.31
C MET A 3 6.65 -7.98 -19.29
N ALA A 4 5.68 -8.85 -19.55
CA ALA A 4 4.43 -8.41 -20.14
C ALA A 4 3.86 -7.31 -19.24
N SER A 5 3.48 -6.18 -19.84
CA SER A 5 2.82 -5.10 -19.11
C SER A 5 1.60 -5.66 -18.38
N GLN A 6 1.55 -5.50 -17.05
CA GLN A 6 0.41 -5.99 -16.26
C GLN A 6 -0.87 -5.28 -16.73
N PRO A 7 -2.01 -5.96 -16.86
CA PRO A 7 -3.26 -5.33 -17.27
C PRO A 7 -3.67 -4.24 -16.27
N HIS A 8 -3.96 -3.04 -16.79
CA HIS A 8 -4.50 -1.95 -16.00
C HIS A 8 -6.00 -2.17 -15.79
N LEU A 9 -6.48 -1.91 -14.57
CA LEU A 9 -7.90 -1.91 -14.24
C LEU A 9 -8.35 -0.45 -14.09
N ILE A 10 -9.13 0.03 -15.05
CA ILE A 10 -9.50 1.44 -15.18
C ILE A 10 -10.86 1.68 -14.52
N ASP A 11 -11.84 0.84 -14.81
CA ASP A 11 -13.21 0.99 -14.31
C ASP A 11 -13.77 -0.32 -13.72
N GLN A 12 -14.99 -0.24 -13.18
CA GLN A 12 -15.63 -1.37 -12.50
C GLN A 12 -15.70 -2.64 -13.36
N SER A 13 -15.88 -2.52 -14.68
CA SER A 13 -15.99 -3.68 -15.57
C SER A 13 -14.69 -4.46 -15.67
N ASP A 14 -13.53 -3.79 -15.62
CA ASP A 14 -12.22 -4.43 -15.59
C ASP A 14 -12.04 -5.29 -14.33
N PHE A 15 -12.52 -4.79 -13.18
CA PHE A 15 -12.48 -5.54 -11.92
C PHE A 15 -13.43 -6.73 -11.95
N GLU A 16 -14.63 -6.56 -12.52
CA GLU A 16 -15.60 -7.64 -12.64
C GLU A 16 -15.12 -8.76 -13.58
N ALA A 17 -14.30 -8.42 -14.58
CA ALA A 17 -13.71 -9.34 -15.53
C ALA A 17 -12.66 -10.29 -14.91
N ILE A 18 -11.97 -9.86 -13.85
CA ILE A 18 -11.00 -10.71 -13.13
C ILE A 18 -11.60 -11.42 -11.91
N ALA A 19 -12.88 -11.23 -11.65
CA ALA A 19 -13.54 -11.83 -10.51
C ALA A 19 -13.68 -13.35 -10.67
N SER A 20 -13.54 -14.05 -9.55
CA SER A 20 -13.79 -15.48 -9.47
C SER A 20 -15.25 -15.84 -9.84
N PRO A 21 -15.51 -17.12 -10.19
CA PRO A 21 -16.88 -17.61 -10.43
C PRO A 21 -17.83 -17.41 -9.25
N HIS A 22 -17.30 -17.25 -8.04
CA HIS A 22 -18.07 -17.00 -6.82
C HIS A 22 -18.43 -15.52 -6.60
N GLY A 23 -18.08 -14.63 -7.55
CA GLY A 23 -18.40 -13.21 -7.45
C GLY A 23 -17.52 -12.42 -6.48
N CYS A 24 -16.31 -12.91 -6.21
CA CYS A 24 -15.31 -12.24 -5.39
C CYS A 24 -14.07 -11.85 -6.22
N ILE A 25 -13.43 -10.75 -5.86
CA ILE A 25 -12.11 -10.36 -6.36
C ILE A 25 -11.06 -10.52 -5.25
N SER A 26 -9.83 -10.89 -5.61
CA SER A 26 -8.70 -10.91 -4.68
C SER A 26 -8.01 -9.55 -4.65
N ILE A 27 -7.54 -9.11 -3.49
CA ILE A 27 -6.78 -7.87 -3.28
C ILE A 27 -5.43 -8.19 -2.64
N CYS A 28 -4.36 -7.60 -3.15
CA CYS A 28 -3.02 -7.65 -2.55
C CYS A 28 -2.83 -6.54 -1.51
N GLY A 29 -2.63 -6.90 -0.25
CA GLY A 29 -2.24 -5.99 0.82
C GLY A 29 -0.74 -6.00 1.09
N TYR A 30 -0.07 -4.86 0.98
CA TYR A 30 1.40 -4.78 1.11
C TYR A 30 1.89 -3.79 2.20
N GLY A 31 0.99 -2.99 2.76
CA GLY A 31 1.30 -2.06 3.86
C GLY A 31 0.47 -2.37 5.10
N SER A 32 -0.38 -1.44 5.53
CA SER A 32 -1.28 -1.68 6.68
C SER A 32 -2.19 -2.91 6.50
N LEU A 33 -2.50 -3.28 5.25
CA LEU A 33 -3.33 -4.46 4.94
C LEU A 33 -2.60 -5.81 5.14
N LEU A 34 -1.32 -5.80 5.51
CA LEU A 34 -0.65 -6.99 6.06
C LEU A 34 -1.27 -7.40 7.41
N SER A 35 -1.87 -6.47 8.16
CA SER A 35 -2.63 -6.80 9.36
C SER A 35 -4.06 -7.16 8.98
N GLU A 36 -4.49 -8.39 9.26
CA GLU A 36 -5.88 -8.80 9.01
C GLU A 36 -6.87 -7.92 9.79
N LYS A 37 -6.53 -7.50 11.00
CA LYS A 37 -7.34 -6.56 11.78
C LYS A 37 -7.52 -5.23 11.03
N SER A 38 -6.44 -4.69 10.47
CA SER A 38 -6.49 -3.46 9.67
C SER A 38 -7.26 -3.67 8.37
N ALA A 39 -7.07 -4.82 7.72
CA ALA A 39 -7.82 -5.20 6.54
C ALA A 39 -9.32 -5.27 6.84
N ARG A 40 -9.73 -5.93 7.94
CA ARG A 40 -11.14 -6.03 8.37
C ARG A 40 -11.75 -4.70 8.78
N SER A 41 -10.96 -3.77 9.34
CA SER A 41 -11.49 -2.42 9.59
C SER A 41 -11.79 -1.65 8.30
N THR A 42 -11.20 -2.06 7.17
CA THR A 42 -11.48 -1.49 5.85
C THR A 42 -12.53 -2.30 5.09
N PHE A 43 -12.45 -3.62 5.14
CA PHE A 43 -13.28 -4.59 4.43
C PHE A 43 -13.84 -5.59 5.46
N PRO A 44 -14.93 -5.24 6.18
CA PRO A 44 -15.42 -6.04 7.31
C PRO A 44 -15.75 -7.49 6.94
N ASP A 45 -16.26 -7.68 5.73
CA ASP A 45 -16.71 -8.96 5.19
C ASP A 45 -15.61 -9.75 4.47
N LEU A 46 -14.34 -9.29 4.51
CA LEU A 46 -13.28 -9.97 3.77
C LEU A 46 -13.17 -11.44 4.16
N THR A 47 -12.86 -12.28 3.17
CA THR A 47 -12.63 -13.71 3.32
C THR A 47 -11.26 -14.11 2.81
N ASN A 48 -10.86 -15.36 3.10
CA ASN A 48 -9.67 -16.00 2.53
C ASN A 48 -8.36 -15.20 2.71
N PHE A 49 -8.19 -14.55 3.87
CA PHE A 49 -6.96 -13.85 4.22
C PHE A 49 -5.79 -14.83 4.32
N ARG A 50 -4.76 -14.62 3.50
CA ARG A 50 -3.58 -15.47 3.37
C ARG A 50 -2.37 -14.64 2.96
N ILE A 51 -1.18 -15.23 2.96
CA ILE A 51 0.05 -14.60 2.46
C ILE A 51 0.49 -15.20 1.12
N ALA A 52 1.13 -14.39 0.29
CA ALA A 52 1.59 -14.74 -1.05
C ALA A 52 2.89 -14.00 -1.39
N LYS A 53 3.67 -14.55 -2.32
CA LYS A 53 4.79 -13.88 -2.97
C LYS A 53 4.29 -13.13 -4.20
N LEU A 54 4.86 -11.96 -4.43
CA LEU A 54 4.64 -11.16 -5.63
C LEU A 54 6.00 -10.70 -6.16
N THR A 55 6.41 -11.30 -7.28
CA THR A 55 7.69 -11.06 -7.95
C THR A 55 7.56 -9.98 -9.02
N GLY A 56 8.63 -9.23 -9.25
CA GLY A 56 8.66 -8.12 -10.20
C GLY A 56 8.19 -6.79 -9.61
N PHE A 57 8.16 -6.68 -8.28
CA PHE A 57 7.63 -5.52 -7.58
C PHE A 57 8.41 -5.23 -6.30
N ARG A 58 8.53 -3.95 -5.96
CA ARG A 58 9.09 -3.49 -4.68
C ARG A 58 8.14 -2.55 -3.96
N ARG A 59 8.24 -2.52 -2.62
CA ARG A 59 7.53 -1.54 -1.77
C ARG A 59 8.36 -0.28 -1.58
N LEU A 60 7.71 0.88 -1.58
CA LEU A 60 8.35 2.17 -1.35
C LEU A 60 7.48 3.10 -0.51
N PHE A 61 8.11 3.85 0.40
CA PHE A 61 7.47 4.93 1.12
C PHE A 61 7.52 6.21 0.28
N SER A 62 6.50 6.46 -0.53
CA SER A 62 6.52 7.56 -1.52
C SER A 62 5.19 8.28 -1.73
N VAL A 63 4.09 7.77 -1.16
CA VAL A 63 2.76 8.34 -1.39
C VAL A 63 2.31 9.17 -0.20
N VAL A 64 1.90 10.40 -0.46
CA VAL A 64 1.38 11.33 0.56
C VAL A 64 -0.13 11.33 0.48
N GLY A 65 -0.78 10.84 1.53
CA GLY A 65 -2.23 10.77 1.63
C GLY A 65 -2.77 11.70 2.72
N ASN A 66 -3.91 12.33 2.45
CA ASN A 66 -4.59 13.24 3.38
C ASN A 66 -4.94 12.60 4.75
N PHE A 67 -5.00 11.27 4.81
CA PHE A 67 -5.29 10.53 6.04
C PHE A 67 -4.35 10.89 7.21
N PHE A 68 -3.05 11.10 6.95
CA PHE A 68 -2.06 11.41 8.00
C PHE A 68 -2.13 12.85 8.52
N PHE A 69 -2.80 13.73 7.78
CA PHE A 69 -2.97 15.14 8.13
C PHE A 69 -4.27 15.33 8.91
N THR A 70 -5.34 14.69 8.47
CA THR A 70 -6.63 14.64 9.18
C THR A 70 -6.54 13.90 10.52
N HIS A 71 -5.63 12.94 10.63
CA HIS A 71 -5.32 12.25 11.88
C HIS A 71 -3.85 12.55 12.20
N PRO A 72 -3.53 13.58 13.00
CA PRO A 72 -2.25 14.29 13.00
C PRO A 72 -1.04 13.41 13.40
N VAL A 73 -0.61 12.55 12.47
CA VAL A 73 0.53 11.62 12.58
C VAL A 73 1.61 11.93 11.54
N ALA A 74 1.31 12.80 10.57
CA ALA A 74 2.29 13.39 9.68
C ALA A 74 3.20 14.36 10.44
N ASN A 75 4.51 14.27 10.22
CA ASN A 75 5.46 15.26 10.71
C ASN A 75 6.08 16.03 9.53
N ILE A 76 5.51 17.20 9.24
CA ILE A 76 5.97 18.07 8.16
C ILE A 76 7.40 18.56 8.39
N LYS A 77 7.79 18.87 9.64
CA LYS A 77 9.12 19.45 9.93
C LYS A 77 10.27 18.51 9.55
N THR A 78 10.01 17.20 9.58
CA THR A 78 10.98 16.14 9.25
C THR A 78 10.65 15.42 7.95
N GLU A 79 9.62 15.87 7.22
CA GLU A 79 9.09 15.21 6.01
C GLU A 79 8.64 13.74 6.23
N GLU A 80 8.33 13.33 7.47
CA GLU A 80 7.85 11.98 7.80
C GLU A 80 6.34 11.85 7.55
N ILE A 81 5.98 11.83 6.27
CA ILE A 81 4.61 11.95 5.78
C ILE A 81 4.23 10.91 4.73
N ALA A 82 5.17 10.04 4.34
CA ALA A 82 4.92 9.04 3.30
C ALA A 82 4.26 7.79 3.86
N ALA A 83 3.27 7.27 3.11
CA ALA A 83 2.74 5.92 3.22
C ALA A 83 3.39 5.02 2.15
N LEU A 84 2.96 3.76 2.11
CA LEU A 84 3.49 2.76 1.20
C LEU A 84 2.80 2.80 -0.16
N SER A 85 3.58 2.56 -1.20
CA SER A 85 3.11 2.14 -2.51
C SER A 85 3.98 1.02 -3.05
N VAL A 86 3.64 0.50 -4.22
CA VAL A 86 4.36 -0.57 -4.90
C VAL A 86 4.58 -0.22 -6.36
N GLU A 87 5.81 -0.34 -6.86
CA GLU A 87 6.14 -0.12 -8.27
C GLU A 87 6.83 -1.34 -8.88
N PRO A 88 6.78 -1.52 -10.21
CA PRO A 88 7.51 -2.58 -10.90
C PRO A 88 9.01 -2.52 -10.64
N CYS A 89 9.63 -3.66 -10.35
CA CYS A 89 11.07 -3.84 -10.19
C CYS A 89 11.43 -5.32 -10.40
N GLU A 90 12.05 -5.64 -11.53
CA GLU A 90 12.17 -7.03 -12.03
C GLU A 90 12.90 -7.98 -11.05
N ASP A 91 13.90 -7.47 -10.35
CA ASP A 91 14.78 -8.26 -9.46
C ASP A 91 14.24 -8.38 -8.03
N GLU A 92 13.02 -7.88 -7.76
CA GLU A 92 12.45 -7.77 -6.43
C GLU A 92 11.24 -8.69 -6.23
N THR A 93 11.15 -9.28 -5.04
CA THR A 93 10.00 -10.07 -4.60
C THR A 93 9.53 -9.57 -3.25
N ILE A 94 8.26 -9.21 -3.16
CA ILE A 94 7.60 -8.83 -1.91
C ILE A 94 6.62 -9.89 -1.46
N ILE A 95 6.52 -10.12 -0.16
CA ILE A 95 5.47 -10.92 0.45
C ILE A 95 4.30 -10.00 0.80
N VAL A 96 3.12 -10.34 0.31
CA VAL A 96 1.88 -9.58 0.49
C VAL A 96 0.85 -10.44 1.22
N SER A 97 -0.15 -9.82 1.82
CA SER A 97 -1.41 -10.49 2.12
C SER A 97 -2.27 -10.54 0.85
N VAL A 98 -3.10 -11.56 0.75
CA VAL A 98 -4.16 -11.66 -0.25
C VAL A 98 -5.44 -12.00 0.47
N PHE A 99 -6.51 -11.28 0.17
CA PHE A 99 -7.85 -11.54 0.72
C PHE A 99 -8.88 -11.22 -0.35
N GLU A 100 -10.11 -11.69 -0.14
CA GLU A 100 -11.20 -11.56 -1.09
C GLU A 100 -12.28 -10.62 -0.58
N ILE A 101 -12.83 -9.82 -1.49
CA ILE A 101 -14.00 -8.96 -1.27
C ILE A 101 -15.07 -9.27 -2.30
N LYS A 102 -16.33 -9.00 -1.98
CA LYS A 102 -17.46 -9.22 -2.90
C LYS A 102 -17.43 -8.19 -4.02
N LYS A 103 -17.94 -8.55 -5.21
CA LYS A 103 -18.11 -7.61 -6.34
C LYS A 103 -18.85 -6.32 -5.95
N THR A 104 -19.82 -6.43 -5.03
CA THR A 104 -20.58 -5.28 -4.52
C THR A 104 -19.73 -4.23 -3.80
N GLU A 105 -18.53 -4.59 -3.36
CA GLU A 105 -17.60 -3.69 -2.66
C GLU A 105 -16.64 -2.95 -3.62
N ILE A 106 -16.59 -3.34 -4.91
CA ILE A 106 -15.69 -2.74 -5.92
C ILE A 106 -15.82 -1.21 -6.00
N PRO A 107 -17.03 -0.62 -6.07
CA PRO A 107 -17.14 0.85 -6.17
C PRO A 107 -16.57 1.58 -4.96
N ALA A 108 -16.76 1.04 -3.76
CA ALA A 108 -16.20 1.59 -2.53
C ALA A 108 -14.67 1.47 -2.49
N PHE A 109 -14.15 0.34 -2.97
CA PHE A 109 -12.71 0.11 -3.09
C PHE A 109 -12.05 1.10 -4.06
N ILE A 110 -12.58 1.25 -5.28
CA ILE A 110 -12.07 2.19 -6.29
C ILE A 110 -12.05 3.62 -5.75
N LYS A 111 -13.13 4.04 -5.08
CA LYS A 111 -13.23 5.38 -4.49
C LYS A 111 -12.17 5.61 -3.41
N ARG A 112 -11.91 4.60 -2.58
CA ARG A 112 -10.97 4.70 -1.45
C ARG A 112 -9.51 4.77 -1.91
N GLU A 113 -9.15 4.01 -2.94
CA GLU A 113 -7.76 3.89 -3.43
C GLU A 113 -7.52 4.70 -4.71
N ARG A 114 -8.33 5.74 -4.94
CA ARG A 114 -8.42 6.45 -6.22
C ARG A 114 -7.11 7.07 -6.70
N GLU A 115 -6.19 7.38 -5.78
CA GLU A 115 -4.86 7.90 -6.12
C GLU A 115 -3.98 6.86 -6.81
N TYR A 116 -4.12 5.58 -6.45
CA TYR A 116 -3.29 4.49 -6.96
C TYR A 116 -3.67 4.10 -8.38
N ARG A 117 -2.71 3.50 -9.10
CA ARG A 117 -3.01 2.72 -10.31
C ARG A 117 -3.45 1.32 -9.90
N PHE A 118 -4.44 0.75 -10.56
CA PHE A 118 -4.85 -0.63 -10.29
C PHE A 118 -4.29 -1.56 -11.36
N LEU A 119 -3.62 -2.62 -10.92
CA LEU A 119 -3.07 -3.66 -11.78
C LEU A 119 -3.69 -5.00 -11.45
N ALA A 120 -3.99 -5.81 -12.46
CA ALA A 120 -4.22 -7.24 -12.28
C ALA A 120 -2.87 -7.94 -12.23
N VAL A 121 -2.58 -8.62 -11.12
CA VAL A 121 -1.34 -9.40 -10.92
C VAL A 121 -1.68 -10.83 -10.54
N VAL A 122 -0.72 -11.75 -10.70
CA VAL A 122 -0.89 -13.15 -10.28
C VAL A 122 0.11 -13.43 -9.16
N PRO A 123 -0.30 -13.33 -7.88
CA PRO A 123 0.53 -13.73 -6.76
C PRO A 123 0.75 -15.25 -6.75
N GLU A 124 1.83 -15.65 -6.10
CA GLU A 124 2.20 -17.06 -5.90
C GLU A 124 2.07 -17.42 -4.42
N SER A 125 1.69 -18.66 -4.12
CA SER A 125 1.86 -19.19 -2.76
C SER A 125 3.35 -19.22 -2.37
N LEU A 126 3.64 -19.39 -1.07
CA LEU A 126 5.04 -19.41 -0.61
C LEU A 126 5.87 -20.56 -1.20
N ASP A 127 5.22 -21.66 -1.60
CA ASP A 127 5.81 -22.79 -2.33
C ASP A 127 5.93 -22.57 -3.85
N GLY A 128 5.62 -21.36 -4.34
CA GLY A 128 5.85 -20.95 -5.73
C GLY A 128 4.75 -21.37 -6.71
N LYS A 129 3.55 -21.69 -6.25
CA LYS A 129 2.42 -22.00 -7.14
C LYS A 129 1.63 -20.74 -7.43
N PRO A 130 1.43 -20.36 -8.71
CA PRO A 130 0.62 -19.20 -9.06
C PRO A 130 -0.83 -19.42 -8.65
N PHE A 131 -1.49 -18.34 -8.21
CA PHE A 131 -2.92 -18.37 -7.94
C PHE A 131 -3.73 -18.52 -9.23
N THR A 132 -4.87 -19.19 -9.14
CA THR A 132 -5.74 -19.45 -10.30
C THR A 132 -6.35 -18.17 -10.86
N ASN A 133 -6.74 -17.23 -9.99
CA ASN A 133 -7.35 -15.97 -10.38
C ASN A 133 -6.38 -14.82 -10.10
N PRO A 134 -6.35 -13.79 -10.97
CA PRO A 134 -5.63 -12.56 -10.69
C PRO A 134 -6.12 -11.87 -9.40
N ALA A 135 -5.25 -11.09 -8.80
CA ALA A 135 -5.53 -10.20 -7.69
C ALA A 135 -5.31 -8.75 -8.11
N VAL A 136 -6.03 -7.83 -7.47
CA VAL A 136 -5.84 -6.38 -7.65
C VAL A 136 -4.69 -5.91 -6.78
N LEU A 137 -3.73 -5.23 -7.42
CA LEU A 137 -2.66 -4.49 -6.76
C LEU A 137 -2.87 -2.98 -6.93
N CYS A 138 -2.89 -2.25 -5.83
CA CYS A 138 -2.77 -0.78 -5.84
C CYS A 138 -1.30 -0.40 -6.05
N ALA A 139 -0.89 -0.07 -7.27
CA ALA A 139 0.47 0.30 -7.63
C ALA A 139 0.67 1.82 -7.62
N SER A 140 1.93 2.24 -7.55
CA SER A 140 2.33 3.63 -7.69
C SER A 140 1.83 4.21 -9.01
N SER A 141 1.46 5.49 -8.95
CA SER A 141 1.01 6.27 -10.10
C SER A 141 1.86 7.53 -10.22
N THR A 142 1.42 8.47 -11.03
CA THR A 142 1.96 9.83 -11.08
C THR A 142 0.85 10.84 -10.81
N ASP A 143 1.21 12.02 -10.31
CA ASP A 143 0.26 13.11 -10.15
C ASP A 143 -0.40 13.44 -11.50
N ASP A 144 0.36 13.46 -12.59
CA ASP A 144 -0.15 13.77 -13.92
C ASP A 144 -1.20 12.73 -14.39
N GLU A 145 -0.92 11.44 -14.23
CA GLU A 145 -1.90 10.38 -14.56
C GLU A 145 -3.16 10.48 -13.68
N PHE A 146 -3.00 10.70 -12.37
CA PHE A 146 -4.13 10.86 -11.47
C PHE A 146 -5.00 12.05 -11.87
N PHE A 147 -4.40 13.21 -12.15
CA PHE A 147 -5.14 14.41 -12.53
C PHE A 147 -5.70 14.35 -13.95
N GLN A 148 -5.09 13.58 -14.84
CA GLN A 148 -5.59 13.41 -16.20
C GLN A 148 -6.78 12.44 -16.27
N PHE A 149 -6.74 11.34 -15.52
CA PHE A 149 -7.68 10.24 -15.72
C PHE A 149 -8.64 9.96 -14.56
N LYS A 150 -8.34 10.44 -13.34
CA LYS A 150 -9.09 10.03 -12.13
C LYS A 150 -9.66 11.19 -11.31
N CYS A 151 -9.07 12.39 -11.41
CA CYS A 151 -9.44 13.54 -10.59
C CYS A 151 -10.28 14.56 -11.37
N ASN A 152 -11.60 14.45 -11.28
CA ASN A 152 -12.53 15.34 -11.97
C ASN A 152 -12.59 16.74 -11.33
N GLU A 153 -12.19 16.88 -10.06
CA GLU A 153 -12.21 18.15 -9.34
C GLU A 153 -11.05 19.10 -9.69
N GLY A 154 -10.00 18.59 -10.36
CA GLY A 154 -8.81 19.34 -10.73
C GLY A 154 -7.77 19.52 -9.61
N ARG A 155 -6.54 19.84 -10.02
CA ARG A 155 -5.35 19.88 -9.14
C ARG A 155 -5.48 20.84 -7.96
N GLU A 156 -5.92 22.07 -8.22
CA GLU A 156 -6.04 23.10 -7.18
C GLU A 156 -7.05 22.69 -6.10
N LYS A 157 -8.25 22.28 -6.51
CA LYS A 157 -9.31 21.86 -5.58
C LYS A 157 -8.94 20.58 -4.83
N TYR A 158 -8.26 19.63 -5.46
CA TYR A 158 -7.78 18.43 -4.77
C TYR A 158 -6.81 18.80 -3.64
N PHE A 159 -5.84 19.68 -3.87
CA PHE A 159 -4.83 19.99 -2.85
C PHE A 159 -5.34 20.89 -1.71
N GLN A 160 -6.49 21.56 -1.87
CA GLN A 160 -7.15 22.27 -0.76
C GLN A 160 -7.41 21.38 0.46
N GLN A 161 -7.56 20.08 0.27
CA GLN A 161 -7.77 19.12 1.37
C GLN A 161 -6.60 19.05 2.37
N TYR A 162 -5.40 19.47 1.95
CA TYR A 162 -4.21 19.51 2.80
C TYR A 162 -4.07 20.85 3.53
N GLY A 163 -4.97 21.82 3.32
CA GLY A 163 -5.04 23.07 4.07
C GLY A 163 -3.69 23.77 4.26
N GLU A 164 -3.32 24.02 5.51
CA GLU A 164 -2.11 24.74 5.90
C GLU A 164 -0.81 23.95 5.68
N TYR A 165 -0.90 22.64 5.43
CA TYR A 165 0.28 21.77 5.26
C TYR A 165 0.98 21.95 3.91
N LYS A 166 0.38 22.70 2.97
CA LYS A 166 0.98 23.06 1.67
C LYS A 166 1.52 21.87 0.88
N ILE A 167 0.81 20.75 0.93
CA ILE A 167 1.10 19.59 0.09
C ILE A 167 0.62 19.88 -1.32
N HIS A 168 1.53 19.73 -2.29
CA HIS A 168 1.27 19.99 -3.71
C HIS A 168 1.70 18.83 -4.62
N LYS A 169 2.05 17.68 -4.02
CA LYS A 169 2.47 16.48 -4.73
C LYS A 169 2.07 15.24 -3.94
N ILE A 170 1.44 14.27 -4.61
CA ILE A 170 1.01 12.99 -4.02
C ILE A 170 2.20 12.03 -4.02
N TRP A 171 2.84 11.86 -5.18
CA TRP A 171 3.92 10.88 -5.39
C TRP A 171 5.29 11.54 -5.24
N ARG A 172 5.95 11.32 -4.11
CA ARG A 172 7.19 11.97 -3.71
C ARG A 172 8.38 11.02 -3.69
N ASP A 173 9.55 11.56 -4.00
CA ASP A 173 10.86 10.92 -4.02
C ASP A 173 11.77 11.40 -2.87
N ASP A 174 11.29 12.36 -2.09
CA ASP A 174 12.02 13.06 -1.03
C ASP A 174 11.36 12.92 0.37
N ALA A 175 10.18 12.32 0.46
CA ALA A 175 9.47 12.13 1.71
C ALA A 175 10.01 10.94 2.52
N LEU A 176 9.97 11.07 3.85
CA LEU A 176 10.29 9.99 4.78
C LEU A 176 9.02 9.25 5.23
N PRO A 177 9.15 7.99 5.68
CA PRO A 177 8.03 7.23 6.22
C PRO A 177 7.36 7.93 7.40
N CYS A 178 6.03 8.03 7.40
CA CYS A 178 5.31 8.37 8.63
C CYS A 178 5.60 7.32 9.71
N ARG A 179 6.15 7.73 10.86
CA ARG A 179 6.66 6.81 11.89
C ARG A 179 5.59 5.84 12.40
N VAL A 180 4.42 6.37 12.75
CA VAL A 180 3.29 5.59 13.27
C VAL A 180 2.84 4.55 12.25
N TYR A 181 2.77 4.94 10.98
CA TYR A 181 2.37 4.04 9.90
C TYR A 181 3.44 2.99 9.60
N LEU A 182 4.71 3.37 9.54
CA LEU A 182 5.83 2.44 9.36
C LEU A 182 5.88 1.42 10.51
N ARG A 183 5.80 1.87 11.76
CA ARG A 183 5.72 1.00 12.94
C ARG A 183 4.61 -0.03 12.80
N HIS A 184 3.40 0.41 12.44
CA HIS A 184 2.28 -0.51 12.24
C HIS A 184 2.57 -1.55 11.16
N CYS A 185 3.09 -1.15 10.01
CA CYS A 185 3.40 -2.09 8.91
C CYS A 185 4.47 -3.12 9.32
N VAL A 186 5.50 -2.68 10.05
CA VAL A 186 6.57 -3.55 10.57
C VAL A 186 6.02 -4.55 11.57
N LEU A 187 5.15 -4.13 12.49
CA LEU A 187 4.49 -5.01 13.45
C LEU A 187 3.53 -6.00 12.76
N ALA A 188 2.79 -5.55 11.75
CA ALA A 188 1.92 -6.39 10.95
C ALA A 188 2.71 -7.49 10.23
N ALA A 189 3.81 -7.12 9.55
CA ALA A 189 4.72 -8.07 8.91
C ALA A 189 5.31 -9.07 9.93
N LYS A 190 5.73 -8.58 11.11
CA LYS A 190 6.27 -9.43 12.18
C LYS A 190 5.27 -10.48 12.67
N ARG A 191 3.98 -10.13 12.77
CA ARG A 191 2.93 -11.08 13.19
C ARG A 191 2.63 -12.17 12.17
N LEU A 192 2.91 -11.92 10.88
CA LEU A 192 2.76 -12.92 9.83
C LEU A 192 3.92 -13.92 9.76
N GLY A 193 5.01 -13.66 10.50
CA GLY A 193 6.15 -14.56 10.65
C GLY A 193 7.48 -13.95 10.21
N ASP A 194 8.56 -14.64 10.57
CA ASP A 194 9.94 -14.14 10.38
C ASP A 194 10.31 -13.93 8.90
N GLU A 195 9.80 -14.75 7.99
CA GLU A 195 10.04 -14.60 6.55
C GLU A 195 9.42 -13.28 6.04
N VAL A 196 8.17 -12.99 6.44
CA VAL A 196 7.46 -11.77 6.07
C VAL A 196 8.11 -10.54 6.70
N TYR A 197 8.54 -10.65 7.95
CA TYR A 197 9.26 -9.60 8.66
C TYR A 197 10.57 -9.22 7.96
N LYS A 198 11.42 -10.22 7.67
CA LYS A 198 12.69 -10.01 6.97
C LYS A 198 12.43 -9.42 5.58
N ASN A 199 11.49 -10.01 4.84
CA ASN A 199 11.12 -9.50 3.52
C ASN A 199 10.62 -8.04 3.57
N PHE A 200 9.85 -7.66 4.60
CA PHE A 200 9.41 -6.29 4.76
C PHE A 200 10.59 -5.34 5.01
N LEU A 201 11.55 -5.69 5.86
CA LEU A 201 12.70 -4.84 6.16
C LEU A 201 13.66 -4.70 4.98
N ASP A 202 13.83 -5.77 4.20
CA ASP A 202 14.84 -5.86 3.14
C ASP A 202 14.32 -5.43 1.77
N HIS A 203 13.04 -5.66 1.48
CA HIS A 203 12.40 -5.38 0.18
C HIS A 203 11.33 -4.29 0.29
N THR A 204 11.56 -3.34 1.20
CA THR A 204 10.82 -2.08 1.31
C THR A 204 11.82 -0.95 1.40
N PHE A 205 11.62 0.09 0.60
CA PHE A 205 12.58 1.17 0.42
C PHE A 205 12.00 2.53 0.80
N LEU A 206 12.88 3.49 1.07
CA LEU A 206 12.51 4.90 1.14
C LEU A 206 12.13 5.43 -0.26
N ALA A 207 11.64 6.66 -0.31
CA ALA A 207 11.31 7.36 -1.54
C ALA A 207 12.49 7.47 -2.53
N ASP A 208 13.73 7.39 -2.00
CA ASP A 208 14.98 7.36 -2.76
C ASP A 208 15.23 6.08 -3.56
N ARG A 209 14.39 5.04 -3.36
CA ARG A 209 14.46 3.72 -4.03
C ARG A 209 15.75 2.94 -3.81
N LYS A 210 16.53 3.33 -2.80
CA LYS A 210 17.87 2.77 -2.54
C LYS A 210 18.00 2.31 -1.10
N THR A 211 17.56 3.12 -0.15
CA THR A 211 17.70 2.82 1.27
C THR A 211 16.59 1.88 1.69
N SER A 212 16.92 0.64 2.10
CA SER A 212 15.94 -0.28 2.65
C SER A 212 15.48 0.14 4.05
N ILE A 213 14.34 -0.37 4.51
CA ILE A 213 13.87 -0.11 5.88
C ILE A 213 14.86 -0.64 6.92
N ARG A 214 15.55 -1.77 6.65
CA ARG A 214 16.63 -2.25 7.51
C ARG A 214 17.74 -1.20 7.66
N GLN A 215 18.26 -0.71 6.54
CA GLN A 215 19.32 0.31 6.53
C GLN A 215 18.85 1.62 7.18
N TYR A 216 17.60 2.00 6.95
CA TYR A 216 17.00 3.16 7.58
C TYR A 216 16.97 3.02 9.11
N PHE A 217 16.55 1.86 9.63
CA PHE A 217 16.54 1.57 11.07
C PHE A 217 17.93 1.59 11.69
N GLU A 218 18.93 1.05 10.99
CA GLU A 218 20.33 1.11 11.43
C GLU A 218 20.84 2.56 11.52
N LYS A 219 20.41 3.42 10.58
CA LYS A 219 20.82 4.83 10.53
C LYS A 219 20.17 5.70 11.60
N VAL A 220 18.86 5.56 11.83
CA VAL A 220 18.10 6.45 12.73
C VAL A 220 17.85 5.85 14.12
N GLY A 221 18.19 4.58 14.31
CA GLY A 221 17.85 3.78 15.49
C GLY A 221 16.42 3.25 15.44
N SER A 222 16.25 1.94 15.63
CA SER A 222 14.94 1.28 15.55
C SER A 222 13.91 1.84 16.55
N ASN A 223 14.37 2.27 17.74
CA ASN A 223 13.49 2.75 18.80
C ASN A 223 12.71 4.00 18.38
N LEU A 224 13.33 4.88 17.57
CA LEU A 224 12.67 6.09 17.05
C LEU A 224 11.36 5.78 16.33
N ILE A 225 11.30 4.63 15.64
CA ILE A 225 10.12 4.17 14.91
C ILE A 225 9.28 3.23 15.77
N MET A 226 9.90 2.26 16.44
CA MET A 226 9.17 1.21 17.15
C MET A 226 8.45 1.70 18.42
N GLU A 227 8.83 2.87 18.95
CA GLU A 227 8.16 3.52 20.09
C GLU A 227 7.12 4.57 19.65
N ALA A 228 6.95 4.81 18.34
CA ALA A 228 5.99 5.78 17.80
C ALA A 228 4.54 5.26 17.87
N GLU A 229 3.95 5.28 19.06
CA GLU A 229 2.57 4.86 19.28
C GLU A 229 1.56 5.74 18.53
N PRO A 230 0.48 5.15 17.97
CA PRO A 230 -0.59 5.92 17.37
C PRO A 230 -1.38 6.72 18.43
N PRO A 231 -1.99 7.86 18.04
CA PRO A 231 -2.98 8.52 18.88
C PRO A 231 -4.18 7.58 19.15
N GLU A 232 -4.95 7.86 20.21
CA GLU A 232 -6.08 7.02 20.64
C GLU A 232 -7.05 6.68 19.51
N SER A 233 -7.39 7.67 18.68
CA SER A 233 -8.28 7.52 17.53
C SER A 233 -7.78 6.53 16.48
N LEU A 234 -6.47 6.24 16.46
CA LEU A 234 -5.83 5.32 15.53
C LEU A 234 -5.34 4.03 16.19
N LYS A 235 -5.47 3.84 17.51
CA LYS A 235 -4.95 2.63 18.19
C LYS A 235 -5.52 1.33 17.62
N THR A 236 -6.80 1.30 17.28
CA THR A 236 -7.41 0.10 16.68
C THR A 236 -6.85 -0.22 15.30
N ARG A 237 -6.51 0.81 14.52
CA ARG A 237 -6.06 0.70 13.12
C ARG A 237 -4.54 0.55 12.99
N TYR A 238 -3.76 1.25 13.81
CA TYR A 238 -2.29 1.32 13.74
C TYR A 238 -1.58 0.87 15.03
N GLY A 239 -2.25 0.14 15.91
CA GLY A 239 -1.65 -0.41 17.16
C GLY A 239 -0.66 -1.56 16.95
N GLY A 240 -0.27 -1.84 15.71
CA GLY A 240 0.36 -3.10 15.31
C GLY A 240 -0.67 -4.20 15.15
#